data_AF-A0A8H5Z2N4-F1
#
_entry.id   AF-A0A8H5Z2N4-F1
#
_cell.length_a   1.000
_cell.length_b   1.000
_cell.length_c   1.000
_cell.angle_alpha   90.00
_cell.angle_beta   90.00
_cell.angle_gamma   90.00
#
_symmetry.space_group_name_H-M   'P 1'
#
loop_
_entity.id
_entity.type
_entity.pdbx_description
1 polymer ?
#
loop_
_entity_poly.entity_id
_entity_poly.type
_entity_poly.pdbx_seq_one_letter_code
_entity_poly.pdbx_strand_id
1 'polypeptide(L)'
;MAPTKESSRAGIHLGVDFQYDEVNFDPTPPPPRDDPDPPLGILSSFTGAWTGTGFNNIFRPNSVAPTTTTFTNPVLPAPPSPPNVSVLELNLTQEDLVFSQPLGKVPNRGLEQQNDIIINGVTYLQTVNDVTNTATGRGDGTKTGIHTETGFWLNVPQTNNNPVEGNTLVRLGSIPHGTTINAQGNPPDVTEGPPQISKRPINRRPQDLSLFIEQGTITQDILDNPIQILLDINSQLNITKTNTFTVSTQFASTPGGGTANIAFLIGASSHGPNANAVQMESTFWVEIVKSEITVQDCTPGKTLLLQPACKPIQGKTTPPLPTFSVTPPGPVTGPKTIPVTYTQIQYSQTVNLNFNGLTWPHLSLATLVPSQPIEVDYPSS
;
A
#
# COMPACT_ATOMS: atom_id res chain seq x y z
N MET A 1 -43.05 3.52 45.53
CA MET A 1 -41.63 3.09 45.56
C MET A 1 -41.41 2.13 44.42
N ALA A 2 -40.60 2.53 43.44
CA ALA A 2 -40.15 1.65 42.37
C ALA A 2 -39.12 0.64 42.93
N PRO A 3 -39.10 -0.62 42.47
CA PRO A 3 -37.96 -1.48 42.74
C PRO A 3 -36.80 -1.04 41.83
N THR A 4 -35.71 -0.64 42.47
CA THR A 4 -34.42 -0.36 41.86
C THR A 4 -33.69 -1.65 41.49
N LYS A 5 -33.07 -1.62 40.30
CA LYS A 5 -31.81 -2.27 39.89
C LYS A 5 -31.67 -3.79 40.06
N GLU A 6 -31.39 -4.44 38.94
CA GLU A 6 -30.07 -5.06 38.77
C GLU A 6 -29.56 -4.81 37.35
N SER A 7 -28.38 -4.17 37.28
CA SER A 7 -27.58 -4.07 36.07
C SER A 7 -27.17 -5.49 35.70
N SER A 8 -27.50 -5.93 34.49
CA SER A 8 -26.97 -7.17 33.92
C SER A 8 -25.45 -7.04 33.85
N ARG A 9 -24.76 -7.48 34.90
CA ARG A 9 -23.32 -7.72 34.83
C ARG A 9 -23.16 -8.73 33.70
N ALA A 10 -22.28 -8.44 32.74
CA ALA A 10 -21.86 -9.42 31.75
C ALA A 10 -21.27 -10.62 32.52
N GLY A 11 -22.09 -11.65 32.73
CA GLY A 11 -21.68 -12.91 33.34
C GLY A 11 -21.20 -13.83 32.24
N ILE A 12 -20.07 -14.50 32.46
CA ILE A 12 -19.64 -15.60 31.60
C ILE A 12 -20.61 -16.75 31.88
N HIS A 13 -21.49 -17.03 30.92
CA HIS A 13 -22.39 -18.20 30.98
C HIS A 13 -21.64 -19.41 30.42
N LEU A 14 -21.00 -20.14 31.31
CA LEU A 14 -20.34 -21.41 30.97
C LEU A 14 -21.41 -22.49 30.84
N GLY A 15 -21.36 -23.28 29.76
CA GLY A 15 -22.26 -24.42 29.58
C GLY A 15 -22.13 -25.42 30.74
N VAL A 16 -23.17 -26.21 31.00
CA VAL A 16 -23.17 -27.20 32.09
C VAL A 16 -22.05 -28.24 31.97
N ASP A 17 -21.54 -28.45 30.75
CA ASP A 17 -20.44 -29.36 30.45
C ASP A 17 -19.10 -28.63 30.22
N PHE A 18 -19.03 -27.32 30.53
CA PHE A 18 -17.79 -26.57 30.41
C PHE A 18 -16.78 -27.05 31.45
N GLN A 19 -15.73 -27.70 30.97
CA GLN A 19 -14.61 -28.11 31.79
C GLN A 19 -13.54 -27.02 31.75
N TYR A 20 -13.05 -26.67 32.93
CA TYR A 20 -11.85 -25.85 33.09
C TYR A 20 -10.85 -26.68 33.89
N ASP A 21 -9.60 -26.63 33.48
CA ASP A 21 -8.49 -27.22 34.23
C ASP A 21 -7.32 -26.22 34.19
N GLU A 22 -6.35 -26.40 35.07
CA GLU A 22 -5.10 -25.66 34.96
C GLU A 22 -4.40 -26.03 33.64
N VAL A 23 -3.89 -25.03 32.92
CA VAL A 23 -2.95 -25.33 31.84
C VAL A 23 -1.77 -26.00 32.51
N ASN A 24 -1.63 -27.31 32.35
CA ASN A 24 -0.53 -28.09 32.92
C ASN A 24 0.77 -27.36 32.61
N PHE A 25 1.39 -26.78 33.64
CA PHE A 25 2.68 -26.13 33.51
C PHE A 25 3.68 -27.25 33.28
N ASP A 26 4.04 -27.48 32.02
CA ASP A 26 5.15 -28.35 31.67
C ASP A 26 6.46 -27.60 31.96
N PRO A 27 7.22 -27.98 33.00
CA PRO A 27 8.50 -27.34 33.30
C PRO A 27 9.57 -27.72 32.28
N THR A 28 9.31 -28.71 31.41
CA THR A 28 10.20 -29.05 30.32
C THR A 28 9.93 -28.10 29.15
N PRO A 29 10.95 -27.40 28.64
CA PRO A 29 10.79 -26.66 27.40
C PRO A 29 10.27 -27.63 26.34
N PRO A 30 9.21 -27.29 25.58
CA PRO A 30 8.83 -28.10 24.44
C PRO A 30 10.09 -28.33 23.59
N PRO A 31 10.32 -29.56 23.10
CA PRO A 31 11.49 -29.84 22.27
C PRO A 31 11.53 -28.80 21.14
N PRO A 32 12.72 -28.29 20.78
CA PRO A 32 12.84 -27.35 19.67
C PRO A 32 12.08 -27.91 18.47
N ARG A 33 11.00 -27.22 18.08
CA ARG A 33 10.29 -27.57 16.85
C ARG A 33 11.12 -27.01 15.70
N ASP A 34 12.06 -27.83 15.22
CA ASP A 34 12.86 -27.61 14.01
C ASP A 34 12.01 -27.57 12.73
N ASP A 35 10.67 -27.68 12.84
CA ASP A 35 9.77 -27.52 11.71
C ASP A 35 9.99 -26.16 11.04
N PRO A 36 10.05 -26.09 9.70
CA PRO A 36 10.17 -24.81 9.01
C PRO A 36 8.97 -23.90 9.29
N ASP A 37 9.18 -22.59 9.21
CA ASP A 37 8.07 -21.62 9.26
C ASP A 37 7.10 -21.83 8.09
N PRO A 38 5.80 -21.53 8.26
CA PRO A 38 4.86 -21.55 7.16
C PRO A 38 5.32 -20.63 6.03
N PRO A 39 5.06 -20.96 4.75
CA PRO A 39 5.54 -20.17 3.63
C PRO A 39 4.95 -18.76 3.64
N LEU A 40 5.74 -17.75 3.29
CA LEU A 40 5.27 -16.37 3.08
C LEU A 40 4.56 -16.17 1.74
N GLY A 41 4.73 -17.10 0.80
CA GLY A 41 4.28 -16.91 -0.57
C GLY A 41 4.89 -15.64 -1.17
N ILE A 42 4.04 -14.80 -1.79
CA ILE A 42 4.46 -13.54 -2.40
C ILE A 42 5.00 -12.52 -1.38
N LEU A 43 4.59 -12.63 -0.11
CA LEU A 43 5.05 -11.74 0.96
C LEU A 43 6.55 -11.90 1.27
N SER A 44 7.21 -12.94 0.75
CA SER A 44 8.68 -13.03 0.78
C SER A 44 9.37 -11.89 0.02
N SER A 45 8.67 -11.24 -0.91
CA SER A 45 9.15 -10.04 -1.63
C SER A 45 8.98 -8.77 -0.80
N PHE A 46 8.21 -8.80 0.29
CA PHE A 46 7.90 -7.64 1.14
C PHE A 46 8.89 -7.58 2.29
N THR A 47 10.12 -7.21 1.98
CA THR A 47 11.24 -7.15 2.94
C THR A 47 12.01 -5.84 2.79
N GLY A 48 12.53 -5.32 3.90
CA GLY A 48 13.33 -4.10 3.92
C GLY A 48 12.51 -2.84 3.68
N ALA A 49 13.20 -1.76 3.31
CA ALA A 49 12.62 -0.43 3.11
C ALA A 49 12.54 -0.09 1.63
N TRP A 50 11.39 0.45 1.22
CA TRP A 50 11.04 0.83 -0.13
C TRP A 50 10.73 2.33 -0.16
N THR A 51 11.03 2.96 -1.29
CA THR A 51 10.74 4.38 -1.50
C THR A 51 10.30 4.61 -2.93
N GLY A 52 9.52 5.66 -3.17
CA GLY A 52 9.10 5.99 -4.52
C GLY A 52 8.17 7.18 -4.59
N THR A 53 7.55 7.31 -5.76
CA THR A 53 6.64 8.42 -6.08
C THR A 53 5.29 7.89 -6.50
N GLY A 54 4.26 8.69 -6.23
CA GLY A 54 2.90 8.32 -6.53
C GLY A 54 2.01 9.53 -6.83
N PHE A 55 0.72 9.25 -6.81
CA PHE A 55 -0.31 10.24 -7.05
C PHE A 55 -1.57 9.92 -6.26
N ASN A 56 -2.12 10.97 -5.66
CA ASN A 56 -3.42 10.93 -4.99
C ASN A 56 -4.44 11.75 -5.77
N ASN A 57 -5.63 11.17 -5.93
CA ASN A 57 -6.82 11.87 -6.36
C ASN A 57 -7.86 11.74 -5.24
N ILE A 58 -8.02 12.80 -4.46
CA ILE A 58 -8.81 12.77 -3.23
C ILE A 58 -9.90 13.84 -3.24
N PHE A 59 -10.99 13.53 -2.55
CA PHE A 59 -12.12 14.44 -2.43
C PHE A 59 -12.10 15.06 -1.05
N ARG A 60 -11.80 16.36 -0.99
CA ARG A 60 -11.75 17.09 0.28
C ARG A 60 -13.08 17.78 0.53
N PRO A 61 -13.81 17.44 1.61
CA PRO A 61 -14.99 18.20 2.01
C PRO A 61 -14.56 19.59 2.51
N ASN A 62 -15.40 20.58 2.23
CA ASN A 62 -15.38 21.91 2.79
C ASN A 62 -16.52 22.03 3.81
N SER A 63 -16.40 22.98 4.72
CA SER A 63 -17.45 23.28 5.71
C SER A 63 -18.09 24.63 5.39
N VAL A 64 -19.39 24.76 5.65
CA VAL A 64 -20.09 26.04 5.51
C VAL A 64 -19.74 27.02 6.63
N ALA A 65 -19.94 28.31 6.37
CA ALA A 65 -19.75 29.34 7.37
C ALA A 65 -20.71 29.17 8.58
N PRO A 66 -20.27 29.45 9.82
CA PRO A 66 -18.90 29.81 10.18
C PRO A 66 -17.97 28.59 10.13
N THR A 67 -16.86 28.69 9.40
CA THR A 67 -15.91 27.59 9.19
C THR A 67 -14.51 28.01 9.60
N THR A 68 -13.79 27.11 10.27
CA THR A 68 -12.34 27.21 10.47
C THR A 68 -11.56 26.41 9.43
N THR A 69 -12.25 25.72 8.51
CA THR A 69 -11.64 24.97 7.42
C THR A 69 -11.11 25.95 6.38
N THR A 70 -9.79 26.00 6.24
CA THR A 70 -9.12 26.77 5.19
C THR A 70 -8.54 25.84 4.13
N PHE A 71 -8.40 26.36 2.92
CA PHE A 71 -7.55 25.78 1.88
C PHE A 71 -6.30 26.64 1.78
N THR A 72 -5.13 26.02 1.69
CA THR A 72 -3.86 26.74 1.48
C THR A 72 -3.93 27.58 0.22
N ASN A 73 -4.52 27.03 -0.85
CA ASN A 73 -4.85 27.74 -2.07
C ASN A 73 -6.37 28.02 -2.10
N PRO A 74 -6.82 29.28 -2.19
CA PRO A 74 -8.24 29.60 -2.31
C PRO A 74 -8.86 28.91 -3.53
N VAL A 75 -9.99 28.24 -3.33
CA VAL A 75 -10.75 27.62 -4.42
C VAL A 75 -11.72 28.67 -4.96
N LEU A 76 -11.69 28.96 -6.27
CA LEU A 76 -12.47 30.04 -6.90
C LEU A 76 -13.24 29.56 -8.14
N PRO A 77 -14.59 29.56 -8.17
CA PRO A 77 -15.47 30.09 -7.13
C PRO A 77 -15.38 29.28 -5.84
N ALA A 78 -15.74 29.90 -4.72
CA ALA A 78 -15.84 29.21 -3.44
C ALA A 78 -16.67 27.92 -3.62
N PRO A 79 -16.32 26.81 -2.95
CA PRO A 79 -17.02 25.55 -3.10
C PRO A 79 -18.54 25.73 -2.92
N PRO A 80 -19.38 24.99 -3.65
CA PRO A 80 -20.83 25.16 -3.59
C PRO A 80 -21.39 25.01 -2.18
N SER A 81 -22.60 25.54 -1.95
CA SER A 81 -23.33 25.33 -0.70
C SER A 81 -23.75 23.86 -0.54
N PRO A 82 -24.11 23.43 0.68
CA PRO A 82 -24.54 22.06 0.95
C PRO A 82 -25.62 21.59 -0.03
N PRO A 83 -25.61 20.30 -0.43
CA PRO A 83 -24.69 19.26 0.04
C PRO A 83 -23.32 19.25 -0.66
N ASN A 84 -23.12 20.06 -1.72
CA ASN A 84 -21.95 19.97 -2.60
C ASN A 84 -20.81 20.91 -2.17
N VAL A 85 -20.30 20.73 -0.96
CA VAL A 85 -19.25 21.59 -0.39
C VAL A 85 -17.85 21.04 -0.66
N SER A 86 -17.47 20.57 -1.84
CA SER A 86 -16.21 19.79 -1.93
C SER A 86 -15.32 20.14 -3.10
N VAL A 87 -14.03 19.81 -2.94
CA VAL A 87 -13.00 20.07 -3.94
C VAL A 87 -12.24 18.80 -4.25
N LEU A 88 -11.80 18.70 -5.51
CA LEU A 88 -10.86 17.68 -5.90
C LEU A 88 -9.45 18.16 -5.59
N GLU A 89 -8.72 17.38 -4.82
CA GLU A 89 -7.32 17.61 -4.50
C GLU A 89 -6.46 16.55 -5.17
N LEU A 90 -5.39 17.02 -5.81
CA LEU A 90 -4.42 16.22 -6.53
C LEU A 90 -3.08 16.39 -5.83
N ASN A 91 -2.45 15.30 -5.40
CA ASN A 91 -1.13 15.36 -4.81
C ASN A 91 -0.17 14.50 -5.61
N LEU A 92 0.94 15.08 -6.06
CA LEU A 92 2.15 14.33 -6.38
C LEU A 92 2.76 13.90 -5.06
N THR A 93 2.99 12.60 -4.88
CA THR A 93 3.40 12.05 -3.58
C THR A 93 4.80 11.48 -3.62
N GLN A 94 5.47 11.54 -2.47
CA GLN A 94 6.62 10.71 -2.15
C GLN A 94 6.27 9.78 -0.99
N GLU A 95 6.61 8.51 -1.13
CA GLU A 95 6.22 7.46 -0.21
C GLU A 95 7.42 6.65 0.26
N ASP A 96 7.43 6.30 1.55
CA ASP A 96 8.31 5.29 2.12
C ASP A 96 7.45 4.17 2.72
N LEU A 97 7.81 2.92 2.39
CA LEU A 97 7.14 1.70 2.86
C LEU A 97 8.18 0.73 3.40
N VAL A 98 8.09 0.41 4.69
CA VAL A 98 9.08 -0.43 5.37
C VAL A 98 8.41 -1.70 5.86
N PHE A 99 9.00 -2.84 5.54
CA PHE A 99 8.57 -4.16 6.02
C PHE A 99 9.55 -4.71 7.06
N SER A 100 9.02 -5.34 8.10
CA SER A 100 9.84 -6.04 9.09
C SER A 100 10.36 -7.38 8.58
N GLN A 101 11.19 -8.02 9.41
CA GLN A 101 11.43 -9.46 9.28
C GLN A 101 10.12 -10.26 9.39
N PRO A 102 10.07 -11.48 8.82
CA PRO A 102 8.91 -12.36 8.92
C PRO A 102 8.49 -12.62 10.38
N LEU A 103 7.19 -12.77 10.60
CA LEU A 103 6.62 -13.09 11.91
C LEU A 103 6.95 -14.52 12.35
N GLY A 104 7.21 -15.42 11.40
CA GLY A 104 7.40 -16.85 11.66
C GLY A 104 6.07 -17.53 11.95
N LYS A 105 6.01 -18.31 13.03
CA LYS A 105 4.82 -19.10 13.42
C LYS A 105 3.84 -18.27 14.25
N VAL A 106 2.73 -17.84 13.64
CA VAL A 106 1.61 -17.18 14.34
C VAL A 106 0.43 -18.17 14.46
N PRO A 107 0.27 -18.88 15.60
CA PRO A 107 -0.80 -19.85 15.75
C PRO A 107 -2.17 -19.19 15.87
N ASN A 108 -3.19 -19.79 15.26
CA ASN A 108 -4.58 -19.44 15.45
C ASN A 108 -5.42 -20.71 15.73
N ARG A 109 -6.42 -20.58 16.59
CA ARG A 109 -7.15 -21.73 17.13
C ARG A 109 -8.22 -22.24 16.18
N GLY A 110 -8.21 -23.54 15.97
CA GLY A 110 -9.33 -24.25 15.37
C GLY A 110 -10.41 -24.59 16.40
N LEU A 111 -11.59 -24.98 15.91
CA LEU A 111 -12.70 -25.44 16.75
C LEU A 111 -13.30 -26.71 16.15
N GLU A 112 -13.68 -27.66 17.01
CA GLU A 112 -14.26 -28.95 16.65
C GLU A 112 -13.41 -29.71 15.62
N GLN A 113 -13.90 -29.85 14.38
CA GLN A 113 -13.23 -30.60 13.32
C GLN A 113 -12.12 -29.78 12.65
N GLN A 114 -12.07 -28.46 12.86
CA GLN A 114 -11.02 -27.61 12.32
C GLN A 114 -9.80 -27.65 13.26
N ASN A 115 -8.66 -28.09 12.75
CA ASN A 115 -7.39 -27.99 13.46
C ASN A 115 -6.89 -26.54 13.53
N ASP A 116 -6.00 -26.27 14.48
CA ASP A 116 -5.21 -25.03 14.52
C ASP A 116 -4.51 -24.80 13.18
N ILE A 117 -4.42 -23.53 12.80
CA ILE A 117 -3.62 -23.08 11.66
C ILE A 117 -2.44 -22.27 12.15
N ILE A 118 -1.36 -22.26 11.37
CA ILE A 118 -0.20 -21.40 11.64
C ILE A 118 -0.07 -20.42 10.48
N ILE A 119 -0.23 -19.15 10.78
CA ILE A 119 -0.11 -18.03 9.84
C ILE A 119 1.34 -17.56 9.85
N ASN A 120 1.83 -17.07 8.72
CA ASN A 120 3.06 -16.28 8.65
C ASN A 120 2.77 -14.94 7.96
N GLY A 121 3.66 -13.97 8.05
CA GLY A 121 3.46 -12.65 7.50
C GLY A 121 4.60 -11.69 7.79
N VAL A 122 4.38 -10.42 7.48
CA VAL A 122 5.30 -9.32 7.76
C VAL A 122 4.52 -8.13 8.32
N THR A 123 5.14 -7.34 9.18
CA THR A 123 4.59 -6.03 9.56
C THR A 123 5.02 -4.98 8.55
N TYR A 124 4.26 -3.88 8.44
CA TYR A 124 4.67 -2.73 7.65
C TYR A 124 4.39 -1.39 8.33
N LEU A 125 5.14 -0.38 7.91
CA LEU A 125 4.90 1.03 8.13
C LEU A 125 4.96 1.76 6.79
N GLN A 126 3.86 2.42 6.43
CA GLN A 126 3.74 3.27 5.26
C GLN A 126 3.68 4.73 5.69
N THR A 127 4.43 5.60 5.01
CA THR A 127 4.34 7.05 5.18
C THR A 127 4.26 7.72 3.82
N VAL A 128 3.33 8.67 3.66
CA VAL A 128 3.13 9.39 2.39
C VAL A 128 3.18 10.88 2.65
N ASN A 129 3.99 11.56 1.83
CA ASN A 129 4.16 13.00 1.84
C ASN A 129 3.59 13.59 0.55
N ASP A 130 2.89 14.71 0.66
CA ASP A 130 2.64 15.60 -0.47
C ASP A 130 3.94 16.36 -0.79
N VAL A 131 4.32 16.35 -2.06
CA VAL A 131 5.46 17.09 -2.61
C VAL A 131 5.04 17.95 -3.81
N THR A 132 3.75 18.24 -3.95
CA THR A 132 3.21 19.06 -5.04
C THR A 132 3.70 20.50 -4.91
N ASN A 133 4.36 20.99 -5.96
CA ASN A 133 4.80 22.36 -6.06
C ASN A 133 4.04 23.08 -7.16
N THR A 134 3.07 23.91 -6.76
CA THR A 134 2.24 24.67 -7.70
C THR A 134 3.00 25.79 -8.40
N ALA A 135 4.16 26.22 -7.89
CA ALA A 135 4.97 27.25 -8.53
C ALA A 135 5.81 26.72 -9.70
N THR A 136 6.21 25.45 -9.65
CA THR A 136 7.01 24.79 -10.70
C THR A 136 6.18 23.84 -11.56
N GLY A 137 5.01 23.41 -11.07
CA GLY A 137 4.23 22.33 -11.67
C GLY A 137 4.90 20.96 -11.49
N ARG A 138 5.72 20.75 -10.45
CA ARG A 138 6.50 19.51 -10.25
C ARG A 138 6.27 18.90 -8.86
N GLY A 139 6.75 17.67 -8.68
CA GLY A 139 6.80 16.98 -7.39
C GLY A 139 8.04 17.34 -6.56
N ASP A 140 8.44 18.63 -6.56
CA ASP A 140 9.65 19.14 -5.89
C ASP A 140 9.32 20.10 -4.72
N GLY A 141 8.09 20.01 -4.20
CA GLY A 141 7.62 20.79 -3.07
C GLY A 141 8.23 20.34 -1.74
N THR A 142 8.08 21.17 -0.70
CA THR A 142 8.47 20.78 0.65
C THR A 142 7.56 19.66 1.14
N LYS A 143 8.16 18.55 1.61
CA LYS A 143 7.43 17.38 2.11
C LYS A 143 6.44 17.78 3.21
N THR A 144 5.18 17.48 2.98
CA THR A 144 4.10 17.61 3.97
C THR A 144 3.48 16.24 4.22
N GLY A 145 3.58 15.72 5.44
CA GLY A 145 3.01 14.41 5.77
C GLY A 145 1.48 14.43 5.67
N ILE A 146 0.92 13.58 4.80
CA ILE A 146 -0.52 13.48 4.53
C ILE A 146 -1.11 12.12 4.92
N HIS A 147 -0.26 11.09 5.08
CA HIS A 147 -0.71 9.76 5.47
C HIS A 147 0.38 9.00 6.23
N THR A 148 -0.07 8.18 7.16
CA THR A 148 0.75 7.16 7.82
C THR A 148 -0.15 5.96 8.08
N GLU A 149 0.35 4.77 7.88
CA GLU A 149 -0.39 3.53 8.15
C GLU A 149 0.58 2.48 8.68
N THR A 150 0.14 1.69 9.65
CA THR A 150 0.89 0.52 10.10
C THR A 150 -0.02 -0.68 10.19
N GLY A 151 0.54 -1.87 9.97
CA GLY A 151 -0.21 -3.10 10.14
C GLY A 151 0.56 -4.33 9.68
N PHE A 152 -0.18 -5.29 9.16
CA PHE A 152 0.32 -6.62 8.81
C PHE A 152 -0.10 -7.02 7.41
N TRP A 153 0.81 -7.69 6.71
CA TRP A 153 0.46 -8.60 5.61
C TRP A 153 0.59 -10.02 6.12
N LEU A 154 -0.45 -10.82 5.95
CA LEU A 154 -0.51 -12.20 6.42
C LEU A 154 -0.76 -13.13 5.23
N ASN A 155 -0.06 -14.26 5.24
CA ASN A 155 -0.33 -15.40 4.36
C ASN A 155 -1.07 -16.46 5.18
N VAL A 156 -2.38 -16.55 5.00
CA VAL A 156 -3.25 -17.46 5.75
C VAL A 156 -3.36 -18.79 5.00
N PRO A 157 -2.96 -19.93 5.60
CA PRO A 157 -2.98 -21.21 4.91
C PRO A 157 -4.41 -21.65 4.58
N GLN A 158 -4.54 -22.55 3.60
CA GLN A 158 -5.80 -23.18 3.23
C GLN A 158 -6.47 -23.85 4.45
N THR A 159 -7.79 -23.73 4.53
CA THR A 159 -8.63 -24.42 5.50
C THR A 159 -9.60 -25.37 4.78
N ASN A 160 -9.80 -26.56 5.33
CA ASN A 160 -10.58 -27.63 4.68
C ASN A 160 -11.96 -27.87 5.31
N ASN A 161 -12.23 -27.28 6.48
CA ASN A 161 -13.45 -27.57 7.24
C ASN A 161 -14.32 -26.34 7.44
N ASN A 162 -13.81 -25.29 8.09
CA ASN A 162 -14.61 -24.08 8.35
C ASN A 162 -13.75 -22.81 8.50
N PRO A 163 -13.85 -21.85 7.56
CA PRO A 163 -14.45 -22.00 6.23
C PRO A 163 -13.65 -23.01 5.38
N VAL A 164 -14.24 -23.52 4.30
CA VAL A 164 -13.47 -24.23 3.26
C VAL A 164 -12.95 -23.16 2.30
N GLU A 165 -11.68 -22.79 2.42
CA GLU A 165 -11.08 -21.66 1.72
C GLU A 165 -9.66 -22.00 1.30
N GLY A 166 -9.25 -21.51 0.13
CA GLY A 166 -7.86 -21.61 -0.33
C GLY A 166 -6.88 -20.84 0.56
N ASN A 167 -5.62 -20.81 0.16
CA ASN A 167 -4.69 -19.84 0.73
C ASN A 167 -5.18 -18.42 0.45
N THR A 168 -5.12 -17.52 1.44
CA THR A 168 -5.53 -16.12 1.27
C THR A 168 -4.45 -15.16 1.75
N LEU A 169 -4.39 -13.99 1.12
CA LEU A 169 -3.60 -12.85 1.57
C LEU A 169 -4.49 -11.90 2.35
N VAL A 170 -4.02 -11.47 3.52
CA VAL A 170 -4.74 -10.53 4.39
C VAL A 170 -3.87 -9.32 4.67
N ARG A 171 -4.44 -8.12 4.46
CA ARG A 171 -3.87 -6.84 4.89
C ARG A 171 -4.68 -6.29 6.06
N LEU A 172 -4.02 -6.17 7.19
CA LEU A 172 -4.51 -5.44 8.36
C LEU A 172 -3.84 -4.08 8.37
N GLY A 173 -4.59 -3.01 8.67
CA GLY A 173 -4.06 -1.65 8.68
C GLY A 173 -4.75 -0.77 9.71
N SER A 174 -3.97 0.10 10.35
CA SER A 174 -4.44 1.14 11.27
C SER A 174 -3.93 2.49 10.81
N ILE A 175 -4.86 3.42 10.61
CA ILE A 175 -4.63 4.73 10.00
C ILE A 175 -4.99 5.80 11.04
N PRO A 176 -4.07 6.71 11.40
CA PRO A 176 -4.29 7.74 12.42
C PRO A 176 -5.31 8.82 11.99
N HIS A 177 -5.85 8.71 10.77
CA HIS A 177 -7.06 9.41 10.34
C HIS A 177 -8.34 8.88 11.04
N GLY A 178 -8.23 7.80 11.83
CA GLY A 178 -9.32 7.25 12.63
C GLY A 178 -10.01 6.03 12.00
N THR A 179 -9.31 5.31 11.12
CA THR A 179 -9.84 4.13 10.42
C THR A 179 -8.92 2.93 10.60
N THR A 180 -9.48 1.74 10.74
CA THR A 180 -8.75 0.47 10.62
C THR A 180 -9.38 -0.41 9.55
N ILE A 181 -8.58 -1.23 8.88
CA ILE A 181 -9.00 -2.12 7.79
C ILE A 181 -8.62 -3.57 8.07
N ASN A 182 -9.47 -4.48 7.61
CA ASN A 182 -9.17 -5.89 7.37
C ASN A 182 -9.55 -6.19 5.92
N ALA A 183 -8.55 -6.32 5.05
CA ALA A 183 -8.75 -6.62 3.64
C ALA A 183 -8.20 -8.00 3.31
N GLN A 184 -8.92 -8.75 2.48
CA GLN A 184 -8.60 -10.13 2.13
C GLN A 184 -8.57 -10.30 0.61
N GLY A 185 -7.83 -11.29 0.13
CA GLY A 185 -7.73 -11.59 -1.29
C GLY A 185 -7.06 -12.92 -1.58
N ASN A 186 -7.10 -13.29 -2.86
CA ASN A 186 -6.43 -14.50 -3.35
C ASN A 186 -4.90 -14.32 -3.41
N PRO A 187 -4.14 -15.43 -3.47
CA PRO A 187 -2.72 -15.41 -3.82
C PRO A 187 -2.52 -14.85 -5.23
N PRO A 188 -1.29 -14.45 -5.62
CA PRO A 188 -1.10 -13.75 -6.88
C PRO A 188 -1.24 -14.65 -8.11
N ASP A 189 -1.78 -14.06 -9.17
CA ASP A 189 -1.60 -14.56 -10.53
C ASP A 189 -0.26 -14.09 -11.09
N VAL A 190 0.38 -14.95 -11.89
CA VAL A 190 1.69 -14.69 -12.47
C VAL A 190 1.59 -14.54 -13.98
N THR A 191 2.12 -13.44 -14.50
CA THR A 191 2.25 -13.20 -15.94
C THR A 191 3.68 -12.89 -16.33
N GLU A 192 4.04 -13.24 -17.56
CA GLU A 192 5.29 -12.78 -18.18
C GLU A 192 5.10 -11.37 -18.72
N GLY A 193 6.10 -10.51 -18.53
CA GLY A 193 6.07 -9.13 -18.98
C GLY A 193 5.31 -8.17 -18.04
N PRO A 194 5.06 -6.93 -18.50
CA PRO A 194 4.35 -5.91 -17.73
C PRO A 194 2.86 -6.25 -17.52
N PRO A 195 2.25 -5.78 -16.43
CA PRO A 195 0.84 -6.04 -16.14
C PRO A 195 -0.10 -5.34 -17.12
N GLN A 196 -1.27 -5.95 -17.32
CA GLN A 196 -2.40 -5.27 -17.92
C GLN A 196 -3.18 -4.54 -16.83
N ILE A 197 -3.07 -3.22 -16.78
CA ILE A 197 -3.78 -2.40 -15.80
C ILE A 197 -4.99 -1.74 -16.45
N SER A 198 -6.19 -2.05 -15.98
CA SER A 198 -7.42 -1.44 -16.49
C SER A 198 -7.46 0.07 -16.23
N LYS A 199 -7.96 0.83 -17.21
CA LYS A 199 -8.20 2.26 -17.04
C LYS A 199 -9.18 2.50 -15.89
N ARG A 200 -8.90 3.52 -15.08
CA ARG A 200 -9.80 4.03 -14.03
C ARG A 200 -10.20 5.46 -14.40
N PRO A 201 -11.23 5.64 -15.25
CA PRO A 201 -11.59 6.96 -15.74
C PRO A 201 -12.15 7.84 -14.62
N ILE A 202 -11.75 9.10 -14.59
CA ILE A 202 -12.35 10.11 -13.71
C ILE A 202 -12.78 11.34 -14.52
N ASN A 203 -14.03 11.76 -14.34
CA ASN A 203 -14.58 12.91 -15.06
C ASN A 203 -14.52 14.17 -14.18
N ARG A 204 -13.37 14.84 -14.07
CA ARG A 204 -13.24 16.10 -13.32
C ARG A 204 -12.18 17.03 -13.90
N ARG A 205 -12.43 18.34 -13.84
CA ARG A 205 -11.53 19.38 -14.37
C ARG A 205 -11.10 20.33 -13.26
N PRO A 206 -9.86 20.24 -12.74
CA PRO A 206 -9.29 21.28 -11.90
C PRO A 206 -9.13 22.59 -12.68
N GLN A 207 -9.02 23.71 -11.96
CA GLN A 207 -9.20 25.05 -12.54
C GLN A 207 -8.01 25.59 -13.33
N ASP A 208 -6.77 25.24 -12.96
CA ASP A 208 -5.59 25.55 -13.77
C ASP A 208 -4.49 24.50 -13.50
N LEU A 209 -4.05 23.82 -14.56
CA LEU A 209 -2.95 22.87 -14.54
C LEU A 209 -1.90 23.18 -15.61
N SER A 210 -1.90 24.38 -16.19
CA SER A 210 -1.04 24.71 -17.33
C SER A 210 0.43 24.42 -17.06
N LEU A 211 0.95 24.77 -15.87
CA LEU A 211 2.33 24.45 -15.48
C LEU A 211 2.57 22.93 -15.37
N PHE A 212 1.64 22.19 -14.76
CA PHE A 212 1.79 20.73 -14.63
C PHE A 212 1.72 20.00 -15.97
N ILE A 213 0.86 20.49 -16.88
CA ILE A 213 0.75 19.98 -18.25
C ILE A 213 2.03 20.28 -19.02
N GLU A 214 2.57 21.50 -18.90
CA GLU A 214 3.85 21.89 -19.52
C GLU A 214 5.01 21.02 -19.02
N GLN A 215 5.04 20.72 -17.72
CA GLN A 215 6.07 19.86 -17.12
C GLN A 215 5.82 18.35 -17.32
N GLY A 216 4.65 17.95 -17.82
CA GLY A 216 4.28 16.54 -18.01
C GLY A 216 4.02 15.76 -16.71
N THR A 217 3.78 16.44 -15.59
CA THR A 217 3.65 15.84 -14.25
C THR A 217 2.20 15.53 -13.89
N ILE A 218 1.25 16.34 -14.37
CA ILE A 218 -0.20 16.08 -14.34
C ILE A 218 -0.76 16.47 -15.71
N THR A 219 -0.80 15.52 -16.62
CA THR A 219 -1.32 15.70 -17.99
C THR A 219 -2.83 15.43 -18.06
N GLN A 220 -3.47 15.80 -19.18
CA GLN A 220 -4.88 15.47 -19.37
C GLN A 220 -5.13 13.95 -19.36
N ASP A 221 -4.21 13.14 -19.89
CA ASP A 221 -4.36 11.68 -19.86
C ASP A 221 -4.30 11.12 -18.42
N ILE A 222 -3.46 11.70 -17.57
CA ILE A 222 -3.38 11.37 -16.14
C ILE A 222 -4.66 11.81 -15.42
N LEU A 223 -5.20 12.98 -15.76
CA LEU A 223 -6.47 13.44 -15.20
C LEU A 223 -7.63 12.56 -15.64
N ASP A 224 -7.68 12.16 -16.91
CA ASP A 224 -8.75 11.29 -17.39
C ASP A 224 -8.59 9.89 -16.82
N ASN A 225 -7.36 9.43 -16.58
CA ASN A 225 -7.04 8.11 -16.06
C ASN A 225 -5.72 8.12 -15.27
N PRO A 226 -5.74 8.23 -13.93
CA PRO A 226 -4.50 8.32 -13.14
C PRO A 226 -3.59 7.09 -13.25
N ILE A 227 -4.14 5.93 -13.61
CA ILE A 227 -3.36 4.71 -13.93
C ILE A 227 -2.34 4.95 -15.04
N GLN A 228 -2.52 5.98 -15.88
CA GLN A 228 -1.56 6.37 -16.90
C GLN A 228 -0.15 6.58 -16.33
N ILE A 229 -0.04 7.03 -15.07
CA ILE A 229 1.25 7.15 -14.36
C ILE A 229 2.00 5.81 -14.31
N LEU A 230 1.34 4.74 -13.89
CA LEU A 230 1.94 3.41 -13.80
C LEU A 230 2.30 2.87 -15.19
N LEU A 231 1.41 3.07 -16.16
CA LEU A 231 1.62 2.63 -17.56
C LEU A 231 2.79 3.38 -18.22
N ASP A 232 2.93 4.67 -17.93
CA ASP A 232 4.04 5.48 -18.43
C ASP A 232 5.37 5.00 -17.89
N ILE A 233 5.44 4.74 -16.58
CA ILE A 233 6.62 4.15 -15.94
C ILE A 233 6.95 2.79 -16.58
N ASN A 234 5.97 1.90 -16.69
CA ASN A 234 6.18 0.55 -17.22
C ASN A 234 6.65 0.56 -18.68
N SER A 235 6.22 1.54 -19.48
CA SER A 235 6.64 1.67 -20.88
C SER A 235 8.12 2.02 -21.08
N GLN A 236 8.82 2.41 -20.00
CA GLN A 236 10.23 2.82 -20.01
C GLN A 236 11.17 1.78 -19.40
N LEU A 237 10.60 0.65 -18.95
CA LEU A 237 11.28 -0.43 -18.23
C LEU A 237 11.18 -1.76 -19.00
N ASN A 238 12.09 -2.69 -18.71
CA ASN A 238 12.02 -4.06 -19.22
C ASN A 238 11.52 -4.99 -18.11
N ILE A 239 10.22 -4.91 -17.84
CA ILE A 239 9.53 -5.79 -16.89
C ILE A 239 9.40 -7.16 -17.54
N THR A 240 9.93 -8.18 -16.89
CA THR A 240 9.97 -9.55 -17.41
C THR A 240 8.96 -10.47 -16.75
N LYS A 241 8.52 -10.16 -15.54
CA LYS A 241 7.56 -10.96 -14.79
C LYS A 241 6.76 -10.07 -13.86
N THR A 242 5.48 -10.35 -13.71
CA THR A 242 4.58 -9.65 -12.79
C THR A 242 3.78 -10.64 -11.96
N ASN A 243 3.76 -10.45 -10.64
CA ASN A 243 2.86 -11.14 -9.72
C ASN A 243 1.77 -10.14 -9.31
N THR A 244 0.52 -10.46 -9.60
CA THR A 244 -0.63 -9.55 -9.38
C THR A 244 -1.56 -10.13 -8.34
N PHE A 245 -1.90 -9.36 -7.30
CA PHE A 245 -2.94 -9.74 -6.35
C PHE A 245 -3.75 -8.52 -5.90
N THR A 246 -4.99 -8.76 -5.50
CA THR A 246 -5.91 -7.72 -5.01
C THR A 246 -6.44 -8.13 -3.65
N VAL A 247 -6.46 -7.20 -2.70
CA VAL A 247 -7.15 -7.36 -1.42
C VAL A 247 -8.27 -6.33 -1.29
N SER A 248 -9.36 -6.74 -0.64
CA SER A 248 -10.55 -5.91 -0.43
C SER A 248 -11.12 -6.10 0.96
N THR A 249 -11.63 -5.03 1.56
CA THR A 249 -12.38 -5.11 2.83
C THR A 249 -13.79 -5.69 2.65
N GLN A 250 -14.19 -5.96 1.42
CA GLN A 250 -15.46 -6.61 1.06
C GLN A 250 -15.19 -7.71 0.03
N PHE A 251 -14.31 -8.65 0.36
CA PHE A 251 -13.93 -9.75 -0.54
C PHE A 251 -15.00 -10.85 -0.52
N ALA A 252 -15.94 -10.79 -1.47
CA ALA A 252 -17.18 -11.56 -1.42
C ALA A 252 -17.00 -13.09 -1.38
N SER A 253 -15.90 -13.64 -1.90
CA SER A 253 -15.64 -15.09 -1.91
C SER A 253 -15.22 -15.65 -0.56
N THR A 254 -14.76 -14.82 0.37
CA THR A 254 -14.24 -15.26 1.68
C THR A 254 -14.92 -14.51 2.82
N PRO A 255 -15.48 -15.20 3.83
CA PRO A 255 -16.07 -14.54 4.99
C PRO A 255 -15.08 -13.62 5.73
N GLY A 256 -15.59 -12.54 6.32
CA GLY A 256 -14.80 -11.58 7.10
C GLY A 256 -14.39 -10.33 6.32
N GLY A 257 -13.38 -9.64 6.82
CA GLY A 257 -12.97 -8.32 6.33
C GLY A 257 -13.84 -7.17 6.87
N GLY A 258 -13.45 -5.95 6.54
CA GLY A 258 -14.24 -4.75 6.83
C GLY A 258 -13.40 -3.52 7.15
N THR A 259 -14.12 -2.44 7.46
CA THR A 259 -13.56 -1.20 7.97
C THR A 259 -14.15 -0.91 9.35
N ALA A 260 -13.37 -0.27 10.22
CA ALA A 260 -13.88 0.34 11.44
C ALA A 260 -13.41 1.79 11.50
N ASN A 261 -14.28 2.68 11.99
CA ASN A 261 -14.06 4.12 11.95
C ASN A 261 -14.40 4.74 13.32
N ILE A 262 -13.69 5.80 13.69
CA ILE A 262 -14.01 6.58 14.89
C ILE A 262 -15.34 7.34 14.76
N ALA A 263 -15.90 7.75 15.90
CA ALA A 263 -17.19 8.45 15.96
C ALA A 263 -17.26 9.70 15.07
N PHE A 264 -16.16 10.47 14.95
CA PHE A 264 -16.12 11.64 14.08
C PHE A 264 -16.41 11.28 12.62
N LEU A 265 -15.80 10.21 12.09
CA LEU A 265 -15.96 9.79 10.70
C LEU A 265 -17.38 9.24 10.44
N ILE A 266 -17.90 8.44 11.37
CA ILE A 266 -19.25 7.86 11.31
C ILE A 266 -20.34 8.94 11.39
N GLY A 267 -20.10 10.00 12.16
CA GLY A 267 -21.08 11.03 12.43
C GLY A 267 -22.27 10.56 13.29
N ALA A 268 -23.17 11.48 13.61
CA ALA A 268 -24.41 11.16 14.32
C ALA A 268 -25.47 10.65 13.33
N SER A 269 -26.34 9.74 13.77
CA SER A 269 -27.43 9.20 12.93
C SER A 269 -28.34 10.28 12.34
N SER A 270 -28.51 11.41 13.03
CA SER A 270 -29.31 12.55 12.58
C SER A 270 -28.63 13.44 11.53
N HIS A 271 -27.33 13.28 11.29
CA HIS A 271 -26.54 14.19 10.42
C HIS A 271 -25.71 13.45 9.36
N GLY A 272 -25.67 12.12 9.41
CA GLY A 272 -24.86 11.31 8.49
C GLY A 272 -23.35 11.41 8.78
N PRO A 273 -22.54 10.69 7.99
CA PRO A 273 -21.10 10.62 8.21
C PRO A 273 -20.34 11.84 7.73
N ASN A 274 -19.25 12.17 8.44
CA ASN A 274 -18.32 13.22 8.01
C ASN A 274 -17.30 12.71 7.00
N ALA A 275 -16.89 11.43 7.07
CA ALA A 275 -15.93 10.80 6.16
C ALA A 275 -15.84 9.28 6.43
N ASN A 276 -16.98 8.57 6.44
CA ASN A 276 -17.00 7.16 6.79
C ASN A 276 -16.34 6.32 5.70
N ALA A 277 -15.22 5.64 6.01
CA ALA A 277 -14.63 4.67 5.11
C ALA A 277 -15.47 3.41 5.06
N VAL A 278 -16.12 3.16 3.92
CA VAL A 278 -17.08 2.04 3.76
C VAL A 278 -16.47 0.84 3.05
N GLN A 279 -15.44 1.06 2.23
CA GLN A 279 -14.77 0.02 1.48
C GLN A 279 -13.38 0.47 1.08
N MET A 280 -12.42 -0.44 1.11
CA MET A 280 -11.12 -0.30 0.47
C MET A 280 -10.85 -1.51 -0.42
N GLU A 281 -10.30 -1.26 -1.61
CA GLU A 281 -9.69 -2.26 -2.48
C GLU A 281 -8.29 -1.77 -2.89
N SER A 282 -7.31 -2.67 -2.88
CA SER A 282 -5.96 -2.40 -3.38
C SER A 282 -5.44 -3.55 -4.22
N THR A 283 -4.97 -3.24 -5.43
CA THR A 283 -4.24 -4.17 -6.30
C THR A 283 -2.76 -3.85 -6.24
N PHE A 284 -1.94 -4.89 -6.10
CA PHE A 284 -0.48 -4.84 -6.10
C PHE A 284 0.07 -5.60 -7.30
N TRP A 285 1.13 -5.05 -7.88
CA TRP A 285 1.95 -5.67 -8.91
C TRP A 285 3.39 -5.72 -8.40
N VAL A 286 3.89 -6.94 -8.16
CA VAL A 286 5.27 -7.18 -7.75
C VAL A 286 6.04 -7.68 -8.96
N GLU A 287 6.92 -6.83 -9.48
CA GLU A 287 7.46 -6.95 -10.82
C GLU A 287 8.98 -7.16 -10.80
N ILE A 288 9.47 -8.03 -11.68
CA ILE A 288 10.91 -8.24 -11.90
C ILE A 288 11.36 -7.47 -13.14
N VAL A 289 12.21 -6.48 -12.91
CA VAL A 289 12.78 -5.62 -13.96
C VAL A 289 14.19 -6.07 -14.29
N LYS A 290 14.47 -6.29 -15.58
CA LYS A 290 15.84 -6.48 -16.08
C LYS A 290 16.40 -5.15 -16.57
N SER A 291 17.63 -4.84 -16.23
CA SER A 291 18.33 -3.67 -16.73
C SER A 291 19.84 -3.91 -16.72
N GLU A 292 20.61 -2.85 -16.93
CA GLU A 292 22.05 -2.83 -16.93
C GLU A 292 22.54 -1.61 -16.16
N ILE A 293 23.65 -1.75 -15.44
CA ILE A 293 24.40 -0.63 -14.86
C ILE A 293 25.74 -0.48 -15.59
N THR A 294 26.25 0.74 -15.70
CA THR A 294 27.55 1.00 -16.34
C THR A 294 28.55 1.49 -15.32
N VAL A 295 29.62 0.72 -15.12
CA VAL A 295 30.80 1.11 -14.35
C VAL A 295 31.72 1.89 -15.27
N GLN A 296 32.02 3.13 -14.91
CA GLN A 296 33.01 3.98 -15.60
C GLN A 296 34.41 3.79 -14.98
N ASP A 297 35.40 4.53 -15.49
CA ASP A 297 36.76 4.55 -14.97
C ASP A 297 36.79 4.79 -13.45
N CYS A 298 37.41 3.86 -12.73
CA CYS A 298 37.52 3.96 -11.28
C CYS A 298 38.78 3.29 -10.73
N THR A 299 39.21 3.79 -9.58
CA THR A 299 40.30 3.20 -8.79
C THR A 299 39.82 1.94 -8.07
N PRO A 300 40.69 0.92 -7.88
CA PRO A 300 40.33 -0.34 -7.23
C PRO A 300 39.74 -0.15 -5.83
N GLY A 301 38.83 -1.05 -5.41
CA GLY A 301 38.38 -1.16 -4.02
C GLY A 301 37.44 -0.06 -3.52
N LYS A 302 37.08 0.92 -4.36
CA LYS A 302 36.05 1.91 -4.04
C LYS A 302 34.68 1.39 -4.46
N THR A 303 33.74 1.37 -3.51
CA THR A 303 32.32 1.09 -3.80
C THR A 303 31.70 2.23 -4.63
N LEU A 304 31.00 1.85 -5.69
CA LEU A 304 30.26 2.74 -6.58
C LEU A 304 28.76 2.57 -6.37
N LEU A 305 28.04 3.69 -6.36
CA LEU A 305 26.57 3.72 -6.34
C LEU A 305 26.08 4.09 -7.74
N LEU A 306 25.36 3.17 -8.38
CA LEU A 306 24.96 3.28 -9.78
C LEU A 306 23.45 3.10 -9.92
N GLN A 307 22.84 3.83 -10.83
CA GLN A 307 21.44 3.62 -11.21
C GLN A 307 21.36 2.73 -12.45
N PRO A 308 20.36 1.85 -12.54
CA PRO A 308 20.11 1.06 -13.74
C PRO A 308 19.71 1.96 -14.91
N ALA A 309 20.02 1.50 -16.12
CA ALA A 309 19.52 2.13 -17.33
C ALA A 309 17.99 2.03 -17.39
N CYS A 310 17.36 3.07 -17.93
CA CYS A 310 15.98 3.03 -18.39
C CYS A 310 15.90 3.66 -19.79
N LYS A 311 14.73 3.65 -20.41
CA LYS A 311 14.49 4.34 -21.68
C LYS A 311 13.55 5.53 -21.45
N PRO A 312 14.04 6.69 -20.97
CA PRO A 312 13.19 7.83 -20.70
C PRO A 312 12.40 8.24 -21.95
N ILE A 313 11.10 8.48 -21.78
CA ILE A 313 10.23 9.01 -22.82
C ILE A 313 9.82 10.42 -22.40
N GLN A 314 10.13 11.41 -23.23
CA GLN A 314 9.78 12.81 -22.95
C GLN A 314 8.27 12.97 -22.76
N GLY A 315 7.88 13.71 -21.71
CA GLY A 315 6.48 13.98 -21.37
C GLY A 315 5.77 12.85 -20.63
N LYS A 316 6.46 11.74 -20.33
CA LYS A 316 5.95 10.65 -19.49
C LYS A 316 6.51 10.72 -18.08
N THR A 317 5.77 10.14 -17.14
CA THR A 317 6.23 10.03 -15.75
C THR A 317 7.54 9.25 -15.69
N THR A 318 8.58 9.83 -15.06
CA THR A 318 9.89 9.17 -14.95
C THR A 318 9.83 8.01 -13.95
N PRO A 319 10.39 6.83 -14.28
CA PRO A 319 10.46 5.72 -13.33
C PRO A 319 11.31 6.06 -12.11
N PRO A 320 10.88 5.74 -10.87
CA PRO A 320 11.82 5.63 -9.77
C PRO A 320 12.78 4.47 -10.07
N LEU A 321 14.07 4.66 -9.78
CA LEU A 321 15.11 3.67 -10.04
C LEU A 321 15.85 3.34 -8.73
N PRO A 322 16.10 2.06 -8.42
CA PRO A 322 16.91 1.71 -7.28
C PRO A 322 18.36 2.13 -7.48
N THR A 323 19.12 2.09 -6.38
CA THR A 323 20.58 2.23 -6.43
C THR A 323 21.21 0.84 -6.33
N PHE A 324 22.27 0.60 -7.09
CA PHE A 324 23.12 -0.58 -7.00
C PHE A 324 24.48 -0.21 -6.40
N SER A 325 25.00 -1.09 -5.54
CA SER A 325 26.33 -0.97 -4.95
C SER A 325 27.25 -1.98 -5.62
N VAL A 326 28.35 -1.52 -6.21
CA VAL A 326 29.34 -2.36 -6.90
C VAL A 326 30.73 -2.02 -6.41
N THR A 327 31.52 -3.03 -6.04
CA THR A 327 32.93 -2.85 -5.65
C THR A 327 33.84 -3.60 -6.61
N PRO A 328 34.43 -2.93 -7.61
CA PRO A 328 35.38 -3.56 -8.52
C PRO A 328 36.64 -4.04 -7.79
N PRO A 329 37.09 -5.29 -8.02
CA PRO A 329 38.27 -5.85 -7.35
C PRO A 329 39.59 -5.25 -7.84
N GLY A 330 39.58 -4.59 -9.00
CA GLY A 330 40.74 -4.00 -9.66
C GLY A 330 40.38 -2.68 -10.36
N PRO A 331 41.35 -2.03 -11.03
CA PRO A 331 41.07 -0.79 -11.75
C PRO A 331 40.17 -1.09 -12.94
N VAL A 332 39.19 -0.21 -13.20
CA VAL A 332 38.33 -0.30 -14.38
C VAL A 332 38.77 0.77 -15.38
N THR A 333 38.94 0.38 -16.63
CA THR A 333 39.29 1.28 -17.74
C THR A 333 38.27 1.07 -18.86
N GLY A 334 37.62 2.15 -19.27
CA GLY A 334 36.48 2.16 -20.17
C GLY A 334 35.15 1.77 -19.50
N PRO A 335 34.03 2.05 -20.18
CA PRO A 335 32.71 1.66 -19.70
C PRO A 335 32.56 0.13 -19.69
N LYS A 336 32.20 -0.45 -18.54
CA LYS A 336 31.81 -1.85 -18.42
C LYS A 336 30.35 -1.95 -17.98
N THR A 337 29.56 -2.63 -18.78
CA THR A 337 28.14 -2.89 -18.52
C THR A 337 27.97 -4.17 -17.71
N ILE A 338 27.13 -4.13 -16.68
CA ILE A 338 26.78 -5.27 -15.83
C ILE A 338 25.27 -5.47 -15.90
N PRO A 339 24.77 -6.64 -16.35
CA PRO A 339 23.34 -6.93 -16.32
C PRO A 339 22.86 -7.08 -14.87
N VAL A 340 21.72 -6.48 -14.56
CA VAL A 340 21.13 -6.49 -13.22
C VAL A 340 19.64 -6.79 -13.27
N THR A 341 19.12 -7.29 -12.16
CA THR A 341 17.68 -7.46 -11.95
C THR A 341 17.29 -6.87 -10.62
N TYR A 342 16.12 -6.25 -10.55
CA TYR A 342 15.54 -5.78 -9.30
C TYR A 342 14.03 -5.99 -9.26
N THR A 343 13.49 -5.97 -8.05
CA THR A 343 12.05 -5.99 -7.82
C THR A 343 11.55 -4.56 -7.68
N GLN A 344 10.43 -4.25 -8.31
CA GLN A 344 9.63 -3.05 -8.02
C GLN A 344 8.23 -3.45 -7.52
N ILE A 345 7.61 -2.58 -6.74
CA ILE A 345 6.22 -2.74 -6.31
C ILE A 345 5.42 -1.58 -6.87
N GLN A 346 4.40 -1.87 -7.66
CA GLN A 346 3.34 -0.91 -7.98
C GLN A 346 2.08 -1.26 -7.22
N TYR A 347 1.30 -0.25 -6.85
CA TYR A 347 -0.05 -0.48 -6.36
C TYR A 347 -1.02 0.59 -6.84
N SER A 348 -2.30 0.23 -6.84
CA SER A 348 -3.43 1.15 -6.95
C SER A 348 -4.44 0.79 -5.87
N GLN A 349 -4.79 1.75 -5.04
CA GLN A 349 -5.74 1.62 -3.95
C GLN A 349 -6.91 2.59 -4.15
N THR A 350 -8.13 2.11 -3.95
CA THR A 350 -9.31 2.96 -3.90
C THR A 350 -10.01 2.78 -2.57
N VAL A 351 -10.25 3.90 -1.87
CA VAL A 351 -11.05 3.95 -0.66
C VAL A 351 -12.33 4.71 -0.96
N ASN A 352 -13.48 4.07 -0.73
CA ASN A 352 -14.77 4.71 -0.82
C ASN A 352 -15.09 5.37 0.52
N LEU A 353 -15.10 6.71 0.54
CA LEU A 353 -15.48 7.51 1.70
C LEU A 353 -16.89 8.08 1.51
N ASN A 354 -17.75 7.90 2.50
CA ASN A 354 -19.09 8.46 2.51
C ASN A 354 -19.13 9.77 3.30
N PHE A 355 -19.54 10.84 2.62
CA PHE A 355 -19.76 12.17 3.16
C PHE A 355 -21.26 12.46 3.07
N ASN A 356 -21.97 12.28 4.18
CA ASN A 356 -23.40 12.52 4.30
C ASN A 356 -24.24 11.92 3.14
N GLY A 357 -24.07 10.63 2.87
CA GLY A 357 -24.80 9.90 1.84
C GLY A 357 -24.15 9.92 0.45
N LEU A 358 -23.15 10.78 0.21
CA LEU A 358 -22.37 10.80 -1.03
C LEU A 358 -21.09 9.99 -0.88
N THR A 359 -20.96 8.92 -1.66
CA THR A 359 -19.75 8.09 -1.67
C THR A 359 -18.78 8.58 -2.74
N TRP A 360 -17.55 8.85 -2.34
CA TRP A 360 -16.49 9.35 -3.22
C TRP A 360 -15.28 8.40 -3.21
N PRO A 361 -14.85 7.92 -4.39
CA PRO A 361 -13.63 7.13 -4.49
C PRO A 361 -12.41 8.03 -4.31
N HIS A 362 -11.54 7.65 -3.38
CA HIS A 362 -10.23 8.24 -3.16
C HIS A 362 -9.21 7.28 -3.76
N LEU A 363 -8.53 7.71 -4.82
CA LEU A 363 -7.53 6.88 -5.50
C LEU A 363 -6.13 7.29 -5.06
N SER A 364 -5.33 6.29 -4.72
CA SER A 364 -3.89 6.43 -4.50
C SER A 364 -3.16 5.37 -5.32
N LEU A 365 -2.06 5.76 -5.95
CA LEU A 365 -1.18 4.83 -6.65
C LEU A 365 0.27 5.24 -6.46
N ALA A 366 1.18 4.27 -6.51
CA ALA A 366 2.61 4.53 -6.44
C ALA A 366 3.42 3.44 -7.16
N THR A 367 4.66 3.80 -7.52
CA THR A 367 5.72 2.84 -7.87
C THR A 367 6.83 2.98 -6.84
N LEU A 368 7.22 1.86 -6.23
CA LEU A 368 8.22 1.78 -5.17
C LEU A 368 9.37 0.87 -5.60
N VAL A 369 10.59 1.28 -5.24
CA VAL A 369 11.83 0.53 -5.44
C VAL A 369 12.57 0.38 -4.10
N PRO A 370 13.50 -0.57 -3.96
CA PRO A 370 14.31 -0.69 -2.75
C PRO A 370 15.04 0.63 -2.44
N SER A 371 14.91 1.09 -1.20
CA SER A 371 15.55 2.32 -0.72
C SER A 371 17.04 2.13 -0.42
N GLN A 372 17.44 0.91 -0.05
CA GLN A 372 18.83 0.57 0.21
C GLN A 372 19.52 0.12 -1.09
N PRO A 373 20.82 0.41 -1.26
CA PRO A 373 21.57 -0.08 -2.40
C PRO A 373 21.53 -1.61 -2.51
N ILE A 374 21.25 -2.11 -3.70
CA ILE A 374 21.30 -3.54 -4.02
C ILE A 374 22.76 -3.90 -4.35
N GLU A 375 23.36 -4.80 -3.57
CA GLU A 375 24.72 -5.26 -3.83
C GLU A 375 24.78 -6.13 -5.08
N VAL A 376 25.78 -5.86 -5.94
CA VAL A 376 26.02 -6.63 -7.17
C VAL A 376 27.50 -6.97 -7.25
N ASP A 377 27.78 -8.25 -7.43
CA ASP A 377 29.13 -8.74 -7.67
C ASP A 377 29.67 -8.19 -8.99
N TYR A 378 30.91 -7.68 -8.95
CA TYR A 378 31.58 -7.29 -10.16
C TYR A 378 32.04 -8.56 -10.90
N PRO A 379 31.57 -8.82 -12.13
CA PRO A 379 31.89 -10.06 -12.83
C PRO A 379 33.38 -10.13 -13.11
N SER A 380 34.00 -11.23 -12.65
CA SER A 380 35.37 -11.60 -13.01
C SER A 380 35.48 -11.71 -14.53
N SER A 381 36.43 -10.98 -15.10
CA SER A 381 36.74 -10.94 -16.53
C SER A 381 37.03 -12.30 -17.12
#